data_AF-A0A9X1U9D3-F1
#
_entry.id   AF-A0A9X1U9D3-F1
#
_cell.length_a   1.000
_cell.length_b   1.000
_cell.length_c   1.000
_cell.angle_alpha   90.00
_cell.angle_beta   90.00
_cell.angle_gamma   90.00
#
_symmetry.space_group_name_H-M   'P 1'
#
loop_
_entity.id
_entity.type
_entity.pdbx_description
1 polymer ?
#
loop_
_entity_poly.entity_id
_entity_poly.type
_entity_poly.pdbx_seq_one_letter_code
_entity_poly.pdbx_strand_id
1 'polypeptide(L)'
;MKHLLLTLIFLSSFFASAQIVNIPDANFKNALLNHNPVIDTNGDGEIQVSEAEVVTQLGYLTELRDKGIENLTGIEAFINLTF
;
A
#
# COMPACT_ATOMS: atom_id res chain seq x y z
N MET A 1 5.41 -10.01 37.82
CA MET A 1 5.76 -8.86 36.93
C MET A 1 6.13 -9.30 35.51
N LYS A 2 6.98 -10.33 35.32
CA LYS A 2 7.33 -10.83 33.96
C LYS A 2 6.12 -11.32 33.13
N HIS A 3 5.18 -12.02 33.77
CA HIS A 3 3.96 -12.48 33.09
C HIS A 3 3.06 -11.32 32.63
N LEU A 4 2.93 -10.26 33.43
CA LEU A 4 2.14 -9.07 33.08
C LEU A 4 2.72 -8.33 31.86
N LEU A 5 4.06 -8.23 31.78
CA LEU A 5 4.74 -7.64 30.63
C LEU A 5 4.50 -8.46 29.35
N LEU A 6 4.54 -9.79 29.45
CA LEU A 6 4.24 -10.69 28.33
C LEU A 6 2.78 -10.56 27.87
N THR A 7 1.83 -10.44 28.80
CA THR A 7 0.41 -10.23 28.45
C THR A 7 0.20 -8.88 27.76
N LEU A 8 0.89 -7.83 28.19
CA LEU A 8 0.78 -6.50 27.61
C LEU A 8 1.31 -6.44 26.17
N ILE A 9 2.44 -7.11 25.90
CA ILE A 9 3.02 -7.22 24.54
C ILE A 9 2.11 -8.04 23.63
N PHE A 10 1.46 -9.09 24.15
CA PHE A 10 0.54 -9.90 23.37
C PHE A 10 -0.72 -9.11 22.97
N LEU A 11 -1.27 -8.29 23.88
CA LEU A 11 -2.45 -7.44 23.61
C LEU A 11 -2.18 -6.35 22.56
N SER A 12 -0.97 -5.77 22.51
CA SER A 12 -0.65 -4.72 21.53
C SER A 12 -0.63 -5.21 20.09
N SER A 13 -0.46 -6.51 19.86
CA SER A 13 -0.40 -7.12 18.52
C SER A 13 -1.75 -7.08 17.79
N PHE A 14 -2.86 -6.93 18.52
CA PHE A 14 -4.21 -6.90 17.96
C PHE A 14 -4.63 -5.54 17.40
N PHE A 15 -3.84 -4.48 17.62
CA PHE A 15 -4.16 -3.11 17.20
C PHE A 15 -3.24 -2.59 16.08
N ALA A 16 -2.50 -3.47 15.40
CA ALA A 16 -1.67 -3.07 14.28
C ALA A 16 -2.55 -2.78 13.05
N SER A 17 -2.97 -1.53 12.89
CA SER A 17 -3.52 -1.01 11.63
C SER A 17 -2.39 -0.44 10.79
N ALA A 18 -2.21 -0.94 9.56
CA ALA A 18 -1.28 -0.32 8.63
C ALA A 18 -1.82 1.04 8.15
N GLN A 19 -0.94 2.02 7.97
CA GLN A 19 -1.34 3.35 7.51
C GLN A 19 -1.78 3.26 6.04
N ILE A 20 -2.97 3.75 5.73
CA ILE A 20 -3.48 3.80 4.35
C ILE A 20 -2.83 4.96 3.60
N VAL A 21 -2.41 4.72 2.35
CA VAL A 21 -1.85 5.73 1.44
C VAL A 21 -3.00 6.59 0.88
N ASN A 22 -2.84 7.91 0.93
CA ASN A 22 -3.83 8.82 0.33
C ASN A 22 -3.67 8.85 -1.21
N ILE A 23 -4.59 8.20 -1.91
CA ILE A 23 -4.62 8.16 -3.38
C ILE A 23 -5.94 8.79 -3.86
N PRO A 24 -5.98 10.11 -4.09
CA PRO A 24 -7.22 10.83 -4.42
C PRO A 24 -7.72 10.58 -5.85
N ASP A 25 -6.85 10.17 -6.78
CA ASP A 25 -7.23 9.82 -8.14
C ASP A 25 -7.72 8.36 -8.19
N ALA A 26 -9.01 8.19 -8.48
CA ALA A 26 -9.64 6.87 -8.52
C ALA A 26 -9.07 5.98 -9.63
N ASN A 27 -8.64 6.54 -10.76
CA ASN A 27 -8.03 5.76 -11.83
C ASN A 27 -6.64 5.29 -11.43
N PHE A 28 -5.88 6.12 -10.72
CA PHE A 28 -4.59 5.72 -10.15
C PHE A 28 -4.75 4.64 -9.08
N LYS A 29 -5.68 4.82 -8.13
CA LYS A 29 -5.98 3.79 -7.12
C LYS A 29 -6.38 2.47 -7.78
N ASN A 30 -7.29 2.49 -8.76
CA ASN A 30 -7.70 1.29 -9.48
C ASN A 30 -6.54 0.62 -10.22
N ALA A 31 -5.61 1.39 -10.81
CA ALA A 31 -4.45 0.83 -11.47
C ALA A 31 -3.52 0.09 -10.49
N LEU A 32 -3.34 0.64 -9.29
CA LEU A 32 -2.56 0.00 -8.22
C LEU A 32 -3.24 -1.27 -7.69
N LEU A 33 -4.56 -1.22 -7.45
CA LEU A 33 -5.34 -2.37 -6.98
C LEU A 33 -5.36 -3.53 -7.99
N ASN A 34 -5.30 -3.23 -9.29
CA ASN A 34 -5.28 -4.23 -10.36
C ASN A 34 -3.87 -4.52 -10.90
N HIS A 35 -2.82 -4.05 -10.20
CA HIS A 35 -1.44 -4.26 -10.61
C HIS A 35 -1.04 -5.73 -10.49
N ASN A 36 -0.11 -6.17 -11.35
CA ASN A 36 0.52 -7.48 -11.26
C ASN A 36 2.06 -7.32 -11.18
N PRO A 37 2.73 -7.82 -10.12
CA PRO A 37 2.16 -8.56 -8.98
C PRO A 37 1.21 -7.74 -8.11
N VAL A 38 0.29 -8.43 -7.42
CA VAL A 38 -0.73 -7.82 -6.56
C VAL A 38 -0.07 -6.98 -5.47
N ILE A 39 -0.54 -5.73 -5.31
CA ILE A 39 -0.06 -4.79 -4.28
C ILE A 39 -0.96 -4.82 -3.04
N ASP A 40 -2.28 -4.83 -3.22
CA ASP A 40 -3.26 -5.03 -2.15
C ASP A 40 -3.22 -6.50 -1.68
N THR A 41 -2.27 -6.79 -0.79
CA THR A 41 -1.96 -8.14 -0.31
C THR A 41 -2.94 -8.62 0.74
N ASN A 42 -3.61 -7.69 1.43
CA ASN A 42 -4.60 -8.01 2.45
C ASN A 42 -6.03 -8.10 1.87
N GLY A 43 -6.25 -7.59 0.65
CA GLY A 43 -7.50 -7.67 -0.11
C GLY A 43 -8.60 -6.75 0.39
N ASP A 44 -8.27 -5.66 1.08
CA ASP A 44 -9.25 -4.73 1.65
C ASP A 44 -9.65 -3.57 0.71
N GLY A 45 -9.05 -3.50 -0.48
CA GLY A 45 -9.34 -2.47 -1.48
C GLY A 45 -8.65 -1.13 -1.19
N GLU A 46 -7.75 -1.08 -0.22
CA GLU A 46 -6.86 0.04 0.05
C GLU A 46 -5.41 -0.33 -0.27
N ILE A 47 -4.55 0.67 -0.40
CA ILE A 47 -3.10 0.45 -0.45
C ILE A 47 -2.55 0.95 0.87
N GLN A 48 -1.86 0.09 1.62
CA GLN A 48 -1.18 0.52 2.84
C GLN A 48 0.28 0.86 2.57
N VAL A 49 0.85 1.71 3.44
CA VAL A 49 2.26 2.13 3.34
C VAL A 49 3.18 0.92 3.31
N SER A 50 2.93 -0.08 4.17
CA SER A 50 3.70 -1.32 4.19
C SER A 50 3.62 -2.12 2.88
N GLU A 51 2.50 -2.04 2.15
CA GLU A 51 2.36 -2.71 0.86
C GLU A 51 3.10 -1.95 -0.25
N ALA A 52 2.95 -0.61 -0.27
CA ALA A 52 3.66 0.26 -1.21
C ALA A 52 5.19 0.16 -1.05
N GLU A 53 5.69 0.05 0.18
CA GLU A 53 7.12 -0.09 0.47
C GLU A 53 7.72 -1.40 -0.06
N VAL A 54 6.93 -2.47 -0.23
CA VAL A 54 7.45 -3.75 -0.77
C VAL A 54 7.65 -3.70 -2.28
N VAL A 55 7.00 -2.77 -2.97
CA VAL A 55 7.03 -2.67 -4.44
C VAL A 55 8.35 -2.03 -4.91
N THR A 56 9.14 -2.80 -5.67
CA THR A 56 10.42 -2.35 -6.25
C THR A 56 10.31 -1.89 -7.70
N GLN A 57 9.22 -2.27 -8.35
CA GLN A 57 8.87 -1.89 -9.71
C GLN A 57 7.35 -1.81 -9.82
N LEU A 58 6.85 -0.62 -10.06
CA LEU A 58 5.61 -0.46 -10.82
C LEU A 58 6.10 -0.54 -12.24
N GLY A 59 5.76 -1.61 -12.97
CA GLY A 59 6.20 -1.76 -14.36
C GLY A 59 5.78 -0.56 -15.20
N TYR A 60 5.85 -0.66 -16.53
CA TYR A 60 5.07 0.29 -17.29
C TYR A 60 3.61 0.12 -16.89
N LEU A 61 3.10 1.06 -16.10
CA LEU A 61 1.70 1.38 -16.01
C LEU A 61 1.32 2.02 -17.38
N THR A 62 1.71 1.39 -18.50
CA THR A 62 1.52 1.87 -19.87
C THR A 62 0.06 1.86 -20.27
N GLU A 63 -0.79 1.20 -19.49
CA GLU A 63 -2.23 1.34 -19.62
C GLU A 63 -2.75 2.68 -19.08
N LEU A 64 -1.93 3.49 -18.39
CA LEU A 64 -2.40 4.73 -17.76
C LEU A 64 -2.59 5.90 -18.71
N ARG A 65 -1.88 5.93 -19.84
CA ARG A 65 -1.98 7.06 -20.79
C ARG A 65 -3.37 7.18 -21.41
N ASP A 66 -4.11 6.07 -21.49
CA ASP A 66 -5.48 6.03 -22.01
C ASP A 66 -6.54 5.93 -20.89
N LYS A 67 -6.15 5.94 -19.60
CA LYS A 67 -7.06 5.77 -18.45
C LYS A 67 -7.41 7.06 -17.70
N GLY A 68 -6.97 8.23 -18.18
CA GLY A 68 -7.34 9.50 -17.58
C GLY A 68 -6.84 9.65 -16.14
N ILE A 69 -5.58 9.26 -15.88
CA ILE A 69 -4.92 9.57 -14.60
C ILE A 69 -4.35 10.96 -14.68
N GLU A 70 -4.77 11.80 -13.75
CA GLU A 70 -4.41 13.22 -13.70
C GLU A 70 -3.59 13.54 -12.44
N ASN A 71 -3.66 12.69 -11.41
CA ASN A 71 -2.98 12.92 -10.14
C ASN A 71 -2.32 11.65 -9.59
N LEU A 72 -1.00 11.70 -9.41
CA LEU A 72 -0.18 10.61 -8.86
C LEU A 72 0.11 10.74 -7.36
N THR A 73 -0.62 11.61 -6.63
CA THR A 73 -0.52 11.69 -5.16
C THR A 73 -0.67 10.29 -4.55
N GLY A 74 0.22 9.95 -3.62
CA GLY A 74 0.35 8.62 -3.04
C GLY A 74 1.51 7.79 -3.62
N ILE A 75 2.05 8.16 -4.79
CA ILE A 75 3.22 7.47 -5.37
C ILE A 75 4.46 7.60 -4.48
N GLU A 76 4.54 8.64 -3.67
CA GLU A 76 5.63 8.88 -2.71
C GLU A 76 5.75 7.79 -1.63
N ALA A 77 4.69 7.01 -1.39
CA ALA A 77 4.75 5.87 -0.47
C ALA A 77 5.57 4.69 -1.04
N PHE A 78 5.83 4.66 -2.34
CA PHE A 78 6.57 3.60 -3.03
C PHE A 78 8.08 3.88 -3.00
N ILE A 79 8.66 3.94 -1.79
CA ILE A 79 10.04 4.41 -1.57
C ILE A 79 11.13 3.52 -2.17
N ASN A 80 10.82 2.24 -2.42
CA ASN A 80 11.77 1.25 -2.92
C ASN A 80 11.72 1.07 -4.44
N LEU A 81 11.01 1.94 -5.17
CA LEU A 81 10.99 1.91 -6.63
C LEU A 81 12.38 2.09 -7.21
N THR A 82 12.74 1.18 -8.11
CA THR A 82 13.98 1.19 -8.88
C THR A 82 13.66 1.33 -10.37
N PHE A 83 14.55 1.97 -11.12
CA PHE A 83 14.40 2.31 -12.54
C PHE A 83 15.28 1.48 -13.45
#